data_AF-A0A0R0M5V8-F1
#
_entry.id   AF-A0A0R0M5V8-F1
#
_cell.length_a   1.000
_cell.length_b   1.000
_cell.length_c   1.000
_cell.angle_alpha   90.00
_cell.angle_beta   90.00
_cell.angle_gamma   90.00
#
_symmetry.space_group_name_H-M   'P 1'
#
loop_
_entity.id
_entity.type
_entity.pdbx_description
1 polymer ?
#
loop_
_entity_poly.entity_id
_entity_poly.type
_entity_poly.pdbx_seq_one_letter_code
_entity_poly.pdbx_strand_id
1 'polypeptide(L)'
;MTLAVNRRTRNSDQPDWFNLEIWGKTAEVANNYVRKGALIGIKGFLKFDTWSDRQTGTNRSKPVIQVEQLELLGSKRDSEAGMADTAAENF
;
A
#
# COMPACT_ATOMS: atom_id res chain seq x y z
N MET A 1 3.77 3.46 -0.39
CA MET A 1 2.77 2.76 0.44
C MET A 1 2.90 1.26 0.20
N THR A 2 2.55 0.41 1.16
CA THR A 2 2.64 -1.05 0.99
C THR A 2 1.27 -1.68 1.27
N LEU A 3 0.91 -2.68 0.47
CA LEU A 3 -0.35 -3.43 0.58
C LEU A 3 -0.06 -4.88 0.96
N ALA A 4 -0.75 -5.38 1.99
CA ALA A 4 -0.77 -6.79 2.33
C ALA A 4 -1.97 -7.46 1.64
N VAL A 5 -1.73 -8.60 1.00
CA VAL A 5 -2.78 -9.43 0.38
C VAL A 5 -2.69 -10.84 0.95
N ASN A 6 -3.77 -11.29 1.58
CA ASN A 6 -3.84 -12.65 2.11
C ASN A 6 -3.94 -13.66 0.95
N ARG A 7 -3.11 -14.70 1.00
CA ARG A 7 -3.19 -15.82 0.06
C ARG A 7 -4.45 -16.64 0.35
N ARG A 8 -5.14 -17.09 -0.69
CA ARG A 8 -6.34 -17.95 -0.54
C ARG A 8 -6.01 -19.40 -0.14
N THR A 9 -4.73 -19.76 -0.08
CA THR A 9 -4.28 -21.13 0.21
C THR A 9 -4.41 -21.44 1.70
N ARG A 10 -4.92 -22.64 2.03
CA ARG A 10 -5.25 -23.03 3.42
C ARG A 10 -4.04 -23.18 4.36
N ASN A 11 -2.81 -23.18 3.83
CA ASN A 11 -1.59 -23.50 4.59
C ASN A 11 -0.61 -22.30 4.66
N SER A 12 -1.05 -21.09 4.36
CA SER A 12 -0.19 -19.91 4.32
C SER A 12 -0.77 -18.80 5.19
N ASP A 13 -0.28 -18.68 6.43
CA ASP A 13 -0.65 -17.59 7.33
C ASP A 13 0.08 -16.27 6.98
N GLN A 14 1.02 -16.31 6.04
CA GLN A 14 1.79 -15.13 5.64
C GLN A 14 1.14 -14.42 4.45
N PRO A 15 0.92 -13.09 4.55
CA PRO A 15 0.44 -12.28 3.44
C PRO A 15 1.56 -12.00 2.43
N ASP A 16 1.16 -11.75 1.19
CA ASP A 16 2.03 -11.15 0.18
C ASP A 16 2.06 -9.64 0.33
N TRP A 17 3.26 -9.07 0.30
CA TRP A 17 3.47 -7.63 0.42
C TRP A 17 3.82 -7.03 -0.94
N PHE A 18 3.06 -6.01 -1.32
CA PHE A 18 3.24 -5.30 -2.58
C PHE A 18 3.57 -3.84 -2.32
N ASN A 19 4.62 -3.34 -2.98
CA ASN A 19 4.94 -1.92 -2.97
C ASN A 19 4.05 -1.19 -3.99
N LEU A 20 3.42 -0.11 -3.54
CA LEU A 20 2.57 0.75 -4.36
C LEU A 20 3.27 2.09 -4.61
N GLU A 21 3.31 2.47 -5.88
CA GLU A 21 3.73 3.78 -6.37
C GLU A 21 2.49 4.52 -6.88
N ILE A 22 2.15 5.64 -6.23
CA ILE A 22 0.92 6.40 -6.46
C ILE A 22 1.30 7.86 -6.71
N TRP A 23 0.70 8.46 -7.72
CA TRP A 23 0.99 9.84 -8.13
C TRP A 23 -0.30 10.65 -8.34
N GLY A 24 -0.13 11.97 -8.40
CA GLY A 24 -1.20 12.92 -8.75
C GLY A 24 -2.41 12.84 -7.80
N LYS A 25 -3.61 12.99 -8.39
CA LYS A 25 -4.88 13.02 -7.63
C LYS A 25 -5.10 11.74 -6.80
N THR A 26 -4.70 10.58 -7.31
CA THR A 26 -4.84 9.31 -6.57
C THR A 26 -3.96 9.31 -5.31
N ALA A 27 -2.80 9.96 -5.34
CA ALA A 27 -1.93 10.08 -4.16
C ALA A 27 -2.54 11.02 -3.11
N GLU A 28 -3.20 12.10 -3.53
CA GLU A 28 -3.92 13.00 -2.63
C GLU A 28 -5.07 12.27 -1.92
N VAL A 29 -5.86 11.47 -2.64
CA VAL A 29 -6.91 10.61 -2.07
C VAL A 29 -6.31 9.62 -1.08
N ALA A 30 -5.22 8.94 -1.46
CA ALA A 30 -4.54 8.00 -0.58
C ALA A 30 -4.09 8.69 0.72
N ASN A 31 -3.44 9.84 0.63
CA ASN A 31 -2.98 10.60 1.78
C ASN A 31 -4.14 11.03 2.70
N ASN A 32 -5.25 11.48 2.12
CA ASN A 32 -6.38 12.00 2.89
C ASN A 32 -7.22 10.91 3.56
N TYR A 33 -7.39 9.75 2.91
CA TYR A 33 -8.39 8.76 3.33
C TYR A 33 -7.83 7.37 3.64
N VAL A 34 -6.62 7.03 3.18
CA VAL A 34 -6.03 5.72 3.47
C VAL A 34 -5.22 5.84 4.76
N ARG A 35 -5.50 4.93 5.69
CA ARG A 35 -4.78 4.77 6.95
C ARG A 35 -4.27 3.35 7.07
N LYS A 36 -3.37 3.10 8.02
CA LYS A 36 -2.90 1.74 8.33
C LYS A 36 -4.12 0.85 8.60
N GLY A 37 -4.14 -0.34 7.99
CA GLY A 37 -5.24 -1.29 8.14
C GLY A 37 -6.48 -1.01 7.27
N ALA A 38 -6.51 0.10 6.52
CA ALA A 38 -7.61 0.37 5.61
C ALA A 38 -7.68 -0.70 4.51
N LEU A 39 -8.89 -1.24 4.31
CA LEU A 39 -9.15 -2.14 3.19
C LEU A 39 -9.32 -1.32 1.92
N ILE A 40 -8.44 -1.55 0.94
CA ILE A 40 -8.40 -0.80 -0.31
C ILE A 40 -8.33 -1.73 -1.52
N GLY A 41 -8.98 -1.33 -2.61
CA GLY A 41 -8.84 -1.91 -3.94
C GLY A 41 -7.86 -1.11 -4.78
N ILE A 42 -7.00 -1.79 -5.53
CA ILE A 42 -5.98 -1.17 -6.38
C ILE A 42 -6.09 -1.73 -7.79
N LYS A 43 -6.11 -0.84 -8.78
CA LYS A 43 -5.95 -1.17 -10.20
C LYS A 43 -4.76 -0.39 -10.78
N GLY A 44 -3.96 -1.08 -11.57
CA GLY A 44 -2.77 -0.52 -12.20
C GLY A 44 -1.94 -1.64 -12.81
N PHE A 45 -0.63 -1.45 -12.89
CA PHE A 45 0.28 -2.39 -13.55
C PHE A 45 1.57 -2.63 -12.76
N LEU A 46 2.14 -3.82 -12.96
CA LEU A 46 3.44 -4.20 -12.38
C LEU A 46 4.57 -3.55 -13.20
N LYS A 47 5.49 -2.91 -12.50
CA LYS A 47 6.70 -2.30 -13.02
C LYS A 47 7.91 -2.81 -12.23
N PHE A 48 9.06 -2.93 -12.91
CA PHE A 48 10.33 -3.19 -12.25
C PHE A 48 11.16 -1.92 -12.23
N ASP A 49 11.22 -1.28 -11.06
CA ASP A 49 12.11 -0.15 -10.84
C ASP A 49 13.54 -0.65 -10.78
N THR A 50 14.40 -0.12 -11.64
CA THR A 50 15.81 -0.50 -11.71
C THR A 50 16.69 0.68 -11.31
N TRP A 51 17.69 0.45 -10.45
CA TRP A 51 18.64 1.46 -10.02
C TRP A 51 20.04 0.85 -9.82
N SER A 52 21.08 1.67 -9.90
CA SER A 52 22.45 1.26 -9.56
C SER A 52 22.64 1.41 -8.05
N ASP A 53 23.04 0.33 -7.38
CA ASP A 53 23.41 0.35 -5.98
C ASP A 53 24.68 1.19 -5.77
N ARG A 54 24.60 2.22 -4.94
CA ARG A 54 25.69 3.19 -4.78
C ARG A 54 26.96 2.62 -4.13
N GLN A 55 26.85 1.52 -3.39
CA GLN A 55 27.99 0.91 -2.70
C GLN A 55 28.72 -0.09 -3.59
N THR A 56 27.96 -0.88 -4.36
CA THR A 56 28.47 -2.00 -5.15
C THR A 56 28.51 -1.73 -6.66
N GLY A 57 27.90 -0.64 -7.13
CA GLY A 57 27.72 -0.33 -8.55
C GLY A 57 26.76 -1.27 -9.29
N THR A 58 26.19 -2.26 -8.60
CA THR A 58 25.40 -3.33 -9.21
C THR A 58 23.98 -2.84 -9.50
N ASN A 59 23.45 -3.16 -10.69
CA ASN A 59 22.05 -2.89 -11.02
C ASN A 59 21.13 -3.79 -10.19
N ARG A 60 20.18 -3.17 -9.48
CA ARG A 60 19.12 -3.82 -8.71
C ARG A 60 17.78 -3.52 -9.34
N SER A 61 16.85 -4.46 -9.23
CA SER A 61 15.46 -4.27 -9.61
C SER A 61 14.53 -4.62 -8.47
N LYS A 62 13.40 -3.91 -8.37
CA LYS A 62 12.33 -4.19 -7.40
C LYS A 62 10.97 -4.16 -8.10
N PRO A 63 10.09 -5.13 -7.83
CA PRO A 63 8.72 -5.08 -8.31
C PRO A 63 7.93 -4.02 -7.55
N VAL A 64 7.17 -3.20 -8.28
CA VAL A 64 6.29 -2.14 -7.76
C VAL A 64 5.01 -2.13 -8.59
N ILE A 65 3.87 -1.89 -7.95
CA ILE A 65 2.60 -1.66 -8.65
C ILE A 65 2.44 -0.15 -8.82
N GLN A 66 2.45 0.32 -10.06
CA GLN A 66 2.08 1.69 -10.37
C GLN A 66 0.55 1.78 -10.41
N VAL A 67 -0.01 2.61 -9.52
CA VAL A 67 -1.45 2.69 -9.29
C VAL A 67 -2.11 3.67 -10.24
N GLU A 68 -3.11 3.20 -10.99
CA GLU A 68 -3.97 4.03 -11.84
C GLU A 68 -5.24 4.44 -11.10
N GLN A 69 -5.83 3.52 -10.33
CA GLN A 69 -7.08 3.73 -9.60
C GLN A 69 -7.01 3.09 -8.21
N LEU A 70 -7.57 3.81 -7.23
CA LEU A 70 -7.68 3.39 -5.84
C LEU A 70 -9.14 3.46 -5.41
N GLU A 71 -9.60 2.42 -4.73
CA GLU A 71 -10.95 2.34 -4.15
C GLU A 71 -10.85 2.06 -2.65
N LEU A 72 -11.66 2.77 -1.86
CA LEU A 72 -11.79 2.50 -0.43
C LEU A 72 -12.90 1.46 -0.24
N LEU A 73 -12.56 0.32 0.35
CA LEU A 73 -13.49 -0.81 0.51
C LEU A 73 -13.96 -0.98 1.97
N GLY A 74 -13.35 -0.26 2.91
CA GLY A 74 -13.75 -0.26 4.33
C GLY A 74 -15.06 0.52 4.58
N SER A 75 -15.75 0.19 5.67
CA SER A 75 -16.95 0.92 6.08
C SER A 75 -16.62 2.21 6.82
N LYS A 76 -17.58 3.15 6.91
CA LYS A 76 -17.40 4.40 7.70
C LYS A 76 -17.03 4.12 9.17
N ARG A 77 -17.55 3.04 9.76
CA ARG A 77 -17.22 2.65 11.14
C ARG A 77 -15.76 2.23 11.30
N ASP A 78 -15.20 1.54 10.31
CA ASP A 78 -13.78 1.17 10.31
C ASP A 78 -12.87 2.39 10.18
N SER A 79 -13.37 3.45 9.52
CA SER A 79 -12.67 4.73 9.37
C SER A 79 -12.65 5.54 10.68
N GLU A 80 -13.73 5.50 11.47
CA GLU A 80 -13.82 6.18 12.78
C GLU A 80 -12.95 5.49 13.84
N ALA A 81 -12.89 4.15 13.85
CA ALA A 81 -12.04 3.39 14.76
C ALA A 81 -10.54 3.69 14.56
N GLY A 82 -10.08 3.82 13.31
CA GLY A 82 -8.69 4.22 13.02
C GLY A 82 -8.36 5.67 13.37
N MET A 83 -9.36 6.55 13.39
CA MET A 83 -9.19 7.96 13.76
C MET A 83 -9.07 8.16 15.28
N ALA A 84 -9.74 7.33 16.08
CA ALA A 84 -9.61 7.31 17.53
C ALA A 84 -8.25 6.75 18.00
N ASP A 85 -7.73 5.72 17.33
CA ASP A 85 -6.42 5.11 17.64
C ASP A 85 -5.25 6.09 17.39
N THR A 86 -5.31 6.86 16.29
CA THR A 86 -4.29 7.87 15.96
C THR A 86 -4.32 9.06 16.94
N ALA A 87 -5.47 9.39 17.51
CA ALA A 87 -5.57 10.47 18.49
C ALA A 87 -4.97 10.08 19.85
N ALA A 88 -4.98 8.80 20.21
CA ALA A 88 -4.44 8.30 21.46
C ALA A 88 -2.90 8.17 21.47
N GLU A 89 -2.26 7.92 20.33
CA GLU A 89 -0.79 7.80 20.23
C GLU A 89 -0.04 9.15 20.28
N ASN A 90 -0.75 10.28 20.24
CA ASN A 90 -0.16 11.63 20.25
C ASN A 90 -0.25 12.34 21.61
N PHE A 91 -0.53 11.61 22.70
CA PHE A 91 -0.56 12.12 24.08
C PHE A 91 0.35 11.33 25.03
#